data_AF-A0ABD3DI89-F1
#
_entry.id   AF-A0ABD3DI89-F1
#
_cell.length_a   1.000
_cell.length_b   1.000
_cell.length_c   1.000
_cell.angle_alpha   90.00
_cell.angle_beta   90.00
_cell.angle_gamma   90.00
#
_symmetry.space_group_name_H-M   'P 1'
#
loop_
_entity.id
_entity.type
_entity.pdbx_description
1 polymer ?
#
loop_
_entity_poly.entity_id
_entity_poly.type
_entity_poly.pdbx_seq_one_letter_code
_entity_poly.pdbx_strand_id
1 'polypeptide(L)' 'MPMRTLYHEKQQLRLCGLHCLNAVMQGPVFSQSDLWAMASDLDRGRATSDSLESISDNFSHNVSQHGDFSIQV' A
#
# COMPACT_ATOMS: atom_id res chain seq x y z
N MET A 1 36.01 1.54 -11.43
CA MET A 1 34.55 1.31 -11.50
C MET A 1 33.90 2.20 -10.45
N PRO A 2 33.11 3.22 -10.82
CA PRO A 2 32.44 4.05 -9.81
C PRO A 2 31.42 3.18 -9.07
N MET A 3 31.39 3.26 -7.74
CA MET A 3 30.36 2.58 -6.97
C MET A 3 29.01 3.19 -7.34
N ARG A 4 28.10 2.39 -7.92
CA ARG A 4 26.70 2.79 -8.05
C ARG A 4 26.10 2.77 -6.65
N THR A 5 25.67 3.92 -6.17
CA THR A 5 24.87 4.01 -4.95
C THR A 5 23.52 3.36 -5.21
N LEU A 6 23.22 2.26 -4.53
CA LEU A 6 21.92 1.62 -4.55
C LEU A 6 21.05 2.28 -3.48
N TYR A 7 19.86 2.71 -3.86
CA TYR A 7 18.89 3.21 -2.89
C TYR A 7 18.36 2.04 -2.08
N HIS A 8 18.44 2.18 -0.75
CA HIS A 8 17.87 1.25 0.20
C HIS A 8 17.22 2.06 1.32
N GLU A 9 15.92 1.87 1.50
CA GLU A 9 15.23 2.32 2.70
C GLU A 9 15.01 1.14 3.65
N LYS A 10 15.42 1.33 4.90
CA LYS A 10 15.25 0.32 5.93
C LYS A 10 13.77 0.26 6.31
N GLN A 11 13.21 -0.95 6.30
CA GLN A 11 11.83 -1.12 6.73
C GLN A 11 11.63 -0.63 8.17
N GLN A 12 10.61 0.20 8.35
CA GLN A 12 10.11 0.65 9.64
C GLN A 12 8.65 0.25 9.78
N LEU A 13 8.24 -0.13 10.99
CA LEU A 13 6.87 -0.58 11.28
C LEU A 13 6.48 -1.79 10.38
N ARG A 14 5.18 -1.98 10.14
CA ARG A 14 4.64 -3.03 9.26
C ARG A 14 4.38 -2.53 7.84
N LEU A 15 5.10 -1.50 7.39
CA LEU A 15 4.93 -0.88 6.06
C LEU A 15 5.79 -1.55 4.98
N CYS A 16 5.83 -2.89 4.93
CA CYS A 16 6.69 -3.62 4.01
C CYS A 16 6.38 -3.32 2.52
N GLY A 17 5.11 -3.12 2.18
CA GLY A 17 4.69 -2.74 0.82
C GLY A 17 5.29 -1.39 0.38
N LEU A 18 5.21 -0.37 1.24
CA LEU A 18 5.83 0.94 1.02
C LEU A 18 7.32 0.81 0.73
N HIS A 19 8.03 0.11 1.63
CA HIS A 19 9.47 -0.02 1.56
C HIS A 19 9.95 -0.87 0.38
N CYS A 20 9.15 -1.85 -0.03
CA CYS A 20 9.37 -2.61 -1.25
C CYS A 20 9.26 -1.71 -2.49
N LEU A 21 8.18 -0.93 -2.61
CA LEU A 21 7.94 -0.07 -3.77
C LEU A 21 9.05 0.98 -3.94
N ASN A 22 9.42 1.66 -2.86
CA ASN A 22 10.48 2.68 -2.91
C ASN A 22 11.87 2.07 -3.21
N ALA A 23 12.15 0.86 -2.71
CA ALA A 23 13.38 0.15 -3.07
C ALA A 23 13.41 -0.22 -4.56
N VAL A 24 12.30 -0.69 -5.14
CA VAL A 24 12.20 -0.99 -6.58
C VAL A 24 12.35 0.26 -7.42
N MET A 25 11.69 1.36 -7.03
CA MET A 25 11.77 2.65 -7.71
C MET A 25 13.10 3.38 -7.50
N GLN A 26 13.97 2.84 -6.63
CA GLN A 26 15.26 3.41 -6.26
C GLN A 26 15.15 4.85 -5.74
N GLY A 27 14.12 5.13 -4.95
CA GLY A 27 13.90 6.42 -4.31
C GLY A 27 12.62 6.48 -3.47
N PRO A 28 12.43 7.52 -2.64
CA PRO A 28 11.25 7.71 -1.80
C PRO A 28 10.09 8.26 -2.64
N VAL A 29 9.54 7.44 -3.53
CA VAL A 29 8.49 7.82 -4.48
C VAL A 29 7.11 7.83 -3.81
N PHE A 30 6.88 6.89 -2.90
CA PHE A 30 5.61 6.73 -2.20
C PHE A 30 5.76 7.06 -0.71
N SER A 31 4.64 7.48 -0.12
CA SER A 31 4.44 7.65 1.32
C SER A 31 3.35 6.72 1.86
N GLN A 32 3.27 6.58 3.18
CA GLN A 32 2.20 5.80 3.82
C GLN A 32 0.80 6.31 3.42
N SER A 33 0.60 7.63 3.38
CA SER A 33 -0.68 8.22 2.98
C SER A 33 -1.08 7.90 1.56
N ASP A 34 -0.10 7.78 0.64
CA ASP A 34 -0.39 7.43 -0.75
C ASP A 34 -0.95 6.01 -0.85
N LEU A 35 -0.33 5.05 -0.16
CA LEU A 35 -0.81 3.67 -0.13
C LEU A 35 -2.16 3.54 0.59
N TRP A 36 -2.42 4.36 1.61
CA TRP A 36 -3.73 4.40 2.28
C TRP A 36 -4.84 4.93 1.36
N ALA A 37 -4.53 5.97 0.58
CA ALA A 37 -5.46 6.50 -0.41
C ALA A 37 -5.75 5.45 -1.51
N MET A 38 -4.72 4.77 -2.02
CA MET A 38 -4.88 3.69 -3.01
C MET A 38 -5.73 2.54 -2.48
N ALA A 39 -5.51 2.11 -1.23
CA ALA A 39 -6.33 1.08 -0.58
C ALA A 39 -7.80 1.53 -0.44
N SER A 40 -8.04 2.77 -0.02
CA SER A 40 -9.39 3.32 0.11
C SER A 40 -10.12 3.42 -1.23
N ASP A 41 -9.42 3.74 -2.31
CA ASP A 41 -9.99 3.80 -3.65
C ASP A 41 -10.38 2.40 -4.16
N LEU A 42 -9.56 1.38 -3.89
CA LEU A 42 -9.88 -0.01 -4.22
C LEU A 42 -11.08 -0.54 -3.45
N ASP A 43 -11.14 -0.30 -2.13
CA ASP A 43 -12.29 -0.69 -1.30
C ASP A 43 -13.59 -0.05 -1.82
N ARG A 44 -13.53 1.23 -2.22
CA ARG A 44 -14.68 1.95 -2.81
C ARG A 44 -15.10 1.38 -4.16
N GLY A 45 -14.15 1.02 -5.03
CA GLY A 45 -14.44 0.37 -6.32
C GLY A 45 -15.08 -1.01 -6.16
N ARG A 46 -14.75 -1.73 -5.09
CA ARG A 46 -15.42 -2.99 -4.73
C ARG A 46 -16.86 -2.75 -4.28
N ALA A 47 -17.08 -1.76 -3.41
CA ALA A 47 -18.43 -1.44 -2.90
C ALA A 47 -19.41 -1.05 -4.03
N THR A 48 -18.93 -0.43 -5.12
CA THR A 48 -19.78 -0.07 -6.26
C THR A 48 -20.06 -1.24 -7.20
N SER A 49 -19.17 -2.25 -7.26
CA SER A 49 -19.33 -3.43 -8.11
C SER A 49 -20.13 -4.55 -7.44
N ASP A 50 -19.98 -4.75 -6.13
CA ASP A 50 -20.74 -5.71 -5.32
C ASP A 50 -22.03 -5.08 -4.76
N SER A 51 -23.02 -4.82 -5.63
CA SER A 51 -24.28 -4.13 -5.27
C SER A 51 -25.23 -4.89 -4.32
N LEU A 52 -24.85 -5.98 -3.65
CA LEU A 52 -25.79 -6.75 -2.80
C LEU A 52 -25.23 -7.44 -1.52
N GLU A 53 -23.92 -7.48 -1.27
CA GLU A 53 -23.37 -8.16 -0.07
C GLU A 53 -22.42 -7.31 0.80
N SER A 54 -22.04 -6.10 0.38
CA SER A 54 -20.92 -5.36 1.01
C SER A 54 -21.27 -4.43 2.19
N ILE A 55 -22.54 -4.35 2.63
CA ILE A 55 -22.92 -3.40 3.70
C ILE A 55 -22.42 -3.84 5.10
N SER A 56 -21.92 -5.08 5.25
CA SER A 56 -21.62 -5.64 6.57
C SER A 56 -20.16 -5.49 7.05
N ASP A 57 -19.19 -5.18 6.19
CA ASP A 57 -17.79 -5.00 6.61
C ASP A 57 -17.40 -3.53 6.55
N ASN A 58 -17.50 -2.83 7.69
CA ASN A 58 -16.94 -1.48 7.86
C ASN A 58 -15.40 -1.46 7.90
N PHE A 59 -14.74 -2.57 7.57
CA PHE A 59 -13.30 -2.71 7.60
C PHE A 59 -12.73 -2.71 6.18
N SER A 60 -11.61 -2.00 6.01
CA SER A 60 -10.85 -2.06 4.76
C SER A 60 -10.34 -3.49 4.54
N HIS A 61 -10.47 -3.97 3.30
CA HIS A 61 -9.86 -5.24 2.89
C HIS A 61 -8.44 -5.02 2.35
N ASN A 62 -8.15 -3.81 1.86
CA ASN A 62 -6.90 -3.50 1.19
C ASN A 62 -5.81 -2.95 2.13
N VAL A 63 -6.16 -2.42 3.31
CA VAL A 63 -5.20 -1.98 4.33
C VAL A 63 -5.61 -2.37 5.75
N SER A 64 -4.66 -2.91 6.52
CA SER A 64 -4.86 -3.18 7.94
C SER A 64 -4.59 -1.93 8.79
N GLN A 65 -5.25 -1.85 9.95
CA GLN A 65 -4.97 -0.82 10.98
C GLN A 65 -3.50 -0.79 11.46
N HIS A 66 -2.70 -1.83 11.17
CA HIS A 66 -1.28 -1.87 11.52
C HIS A 66 -0.35 -1.51 10.35
N GLY A 67 -0.89 -1.26 9.15
CA GLY A 67 -0.13 -0.86 7.96
C GLY A 67 0.24 -2.00 7.01
N ASP A 68 -0.41 -3.16 7.11
CA ASP A 68 -0.26 -4.21 6.11
C ASP A 68 -1.14 -3.90 4.90
N PHE A 69 -0.57 -3.98 3.70
CA PHE A 69 -1.30 -3.75 2.45
C PHE A 69 -1.54 -5.06 1.72
N SER A 70 -2.71 -5.18 1.09
CA SER A 70 -2.99 -6.27 0.15
C SER A 70 -2.15 -6.11 -1.13
N ILE A 71 -1.94 -7.20 -1.87
CA ILE A 71 -1.16 -7.17 -3.14
C ILE A 71 -1.77 -6.31 -4.25
N GLN A 72 -3.04 -5.92 -4.12
CA GLN A 72 -3.73 -5.08 -5.10
C GLN A 72 -3.36 -3.60 -4.96
N VAL A 73 -2.93 -3.19 -3.76
CA VAL A 73 -2.41 -1.85 -3.44
C VAL A 73 -0.97 -1.76 -3.93
#